data_AF-A0A497QLD0-F1
#
_entry.id   AF-A0A497QLD0-F1
#
_cell.length_a   1.000
_cell.length_b   1.000
_cell.length_c   1.000
_cell.angle_alpha   90.00
_cell.angle_beta   90.00
_cell.angle_gamma   90.00
#
_symmetry.space_group_name_H-M   'P 1'
#
loop_
_entity.id
_entity.type
_entity.pdbx_description
1 polymer ?
#
loop_
_entity_poly.entity_id
_entity_poly.type
_entity_poly.pdbx_seq_one_letter_code
_entity_poly.pdbx_strand_id
1 'polypeptide(L)'
;MELKYIKENSCSECGAMIVRESRNPHSHCNGTTRETRTFACGRVVSYSPNFERVEVDTVCPNSDKMKRREKLRCSLIEKLTDIVEKSKVDADFKRKIISHWDYI
;
A
#
# COMPACT_ATOMS: atom_id res chain seq x y z
N MET A 1 11.62 20.41 8.45
CA MET A 1 10.36 21.14 8.71
C MET A 1 9.67 20.42 9.86
N GLU A 2 9.04 21.12 10.80
CA GLU A 2 8.36 20.45 11.92
C GLU A 2 6.85 20.38 11.70
N LEU A 3 6.33 19.16 11.49
CA LEU A 3 4.89 18.90 11.39
C LEU A 3 4.24 18.91 12.78
N LYS A 4 3.08 19.57 12.90
CA LYS A 4 2.41 19.80 14.19
C LYS A 4 1.53 18.62 14.59
N TYR A 5 0.86 17.98 13.64
CA TYR A 5 -0.15 16.95 13.89
C TYR A 5 0.35 15.54 13.57
N ILE A 6 1.22 15.39 12.56
CA ILE A 6 1.82 14.09 12.24
C ILE A 6 3.05 13.84 13.13
N LYS A 7 2.91 12.95 14.11
CA LYS A 7 3.96 12.62 15.10
C LYS A 7 4.78 11.37 14.77
N GLU A 8 4.44 10.63 13.72
CA GLU A 8 5.17 9.41 13.33
C GLU A 8 6.54 9.75 12.73
N ASN A 9 7.62 9.37 13.40
CA ASN A 9 9.01 9.64 12.96
C ASN A 9 9.56 8.54 12.03
N SER A 10 8.85 7.42 11.97
CA SER A 10 9.13 6.24 11.15
C SER A 10 7.80 5.56 10.83
N CYS A 11 7.74 4.83 9.71
CA CYS A 11 6.54 4.08 9.35
C CYS A 11 6.22 3.04 10.45
N SER A 12 5.06 3.16 11.11
CA SER A 12 4.66 2.24 12.18
C SER A 12 4.54 0.76 11.78
N GLU A 13 4.49 0.46 10.48
CA GLU A 13 4.32 -0.90 9.95
C GLU A 13 5.66 -1.60 9.62
N CYS A 14 6.70 -0.84 9.26
CA CYS A 14 7.95 -1.44 8.78
C CYS A 14 9.23 -0.71 9.22
N GLY A 15 9.10 0.36 10.01
CA GLY A 15 10.24 1.15 10.49
C GLY A 15 10.89 2.06 9.45
N ALA A 16 10.40 2.09 8.21
CA ALA A 16 10.98 2.93 7.15
C ALA A 16 11.04 4.42 7.55
N MET A 17 12.16 5.05 7.24
CA MET A 17 12.42 6.46 7.52
C MET A 17 11.58 7.41 6.66
N ILE A 18 11.51 8.67 7.07
CA ILE A 18 10.84 9.75 6.33
C ILE A 18 11.67 10.16 5.12
N VAL A 19 11.03 10.36 3.96
CA VAL A 19 11.68 10.86 2.73
C VAL A 19 11.13 12.18 2.24
N ARG A 20 9.89 12.53 2.63
CA ARG A 20 9.27 13.80 2.22
C ARG A 20 8.25 14.25 3.24
N GLU A 21 8.19 15.56 3.44
CA GLU A 21 7.19 16.22 4.26
C GLU A 21 6.67 17.45 3.52
N SER A 22 5.40 17.77 3.68
CA SER A 22 4.82 19.01 3.19
C SER A 22 3.73 19.54 4.13
N ARG A 23 3.54 20.85 4.10
CA ARG A 23 2.42 21.54 4.73
C ARG A 23 1.77 22.42 3.66
N ASN A 24 0.44 22.37 3.57
CA ASN A 24 -0.30 23.28 2.69
C ASN A 24 -0.12 24.72 3.21
N PRO A 25 0.30 25.68 2.35
CA PRO A 25 0.43 27.08 2.76
C PRO A 25 -0.89 27.72 3.18
N HIS A 26 -2.03 27.19 2.73
CA HIS A 26 -3.35 27.70 3.09
C HIS A 26 -3.92 27.01 4.33
N SER A 27 -4.30 27.82 5.31
CA SER A 27 -5.07 27.36 6.47
C SER A 27 -6.52 27.11 6.09
N HIS A 28 -7.08 26.07 6.67
CA HIS A 28 -8.52 25.81 6.63
C HIS A 28 -9.25 26.79 7.55
N CYS A 29 -10.59 26.83 7.49
CA CYS A 29 -11.41 27.75 8.28
C CYS A 29 -11.22 27.60 9.81
N ASN A 30 -10.73 26.44 10.28
CA ASN A 30 -10.41 26.19 11.69
C ASN A 30 -8.97 26.60 12.07
N GLY A 31 -8.24 27.29 11.19
CA GLY A 31 -6.89 27.77 11.43
C GLY A 31 -5.80 26.71 11.33
N THR A 32 -6.14 25.47 10.99
CA THR A 32 -5.16 24.38 10.81
C THR A 32 -4.85 24.16 9.33
N THR A 33 -3.65 23.65 9.03
CA THR A 33 -3.20 23.37 7.66
C THR A 33 -3.12 21.87 7.42
N ARG A 34 -3.39 21.43 6.19
CA ARG A 34 -3.11 20.04 5.80
C ARG A 34 -1.60 19.77 5.88
N GLU A 35 -1.23 18.68 6.54
CA GLU A 35 0.13 18.19 6.62
C GLU A 35 0.22 16.85 5.90
N THR A 36 1.35 16.55 5.26
CA THR A 36 1.60 15.26 4.61
C THR A 36 3.01 14.79 4.91
N ARG A 37 3.17 13.49 5.16
CA ARG A 37 4.46 12.83 5.36
C ARG A 37 4.51 11.54 4.53
N THR A 38 5.62 11.35 3.82
CA THR A 38 5.90 10.17 3.01
C THR A 38 7.10 9.44 3.58
N PHE A 39 6.97 8.13 3.74
CA PHE A 39 8.03 7.24 4.21
C PHE A 39 8.72 6.54 3.04
N ALA A 40 9.96 6.10 3.24
CA ALA A 40 10.77 5.41 2.21
C ALA A 40 10.09 4.15 1.66
N CYS A 41 9.23 3.49 2.46
CA CYS A 41 8.44 2.34 2.00
C CYS A 41 7.27 2.71 1.08
N GLY A 42 7.03 3.99 0.78
CA GLY A 42 5.89 4.45 -0.02
C GLY A 42 4.60 4.69 0.77
N ARG A 43 4.57 4.44 2.09
CA ARG A 43 3.43 4.81 2.94
C ARG A 43 3.30 6.33 2.98
N VAL A 44 2.07 6.84 2.86
CA VAL A 44 1.75 8.26 2.95
C VAL A 44 0.68 8.46 4.02
N VAL A 45 0.92 9.42 4.91
CA VAL A 45 -0.05 9.86 5.91
C VAL A 45 -0.28 11.35 5.75
N SER A 46 -1.52 11.80 5.97
CA SER A 46 -1.85 13.21 6.00
C SER A 46 -2.73 13.58 7.18
N TYR A 47 -2.55 14.78 7.71
CA TYR A 47 -3.49 15.36 8.67
C TYR A 47 -4.59 16.08 7.92
N SER A 48 -5.85 15.71 8.18
CA SER A 48 -7.02 16.34 7.60
C SER A 48 -7.58 17.42 8.55
N PRO A 49 -7.52 18.72 8.19
CA PRO A 49 -8.12 19.80 8.96
C PRO A 49 -9.61 19.62 9.21
N ASN A 50 -10.34 19.02 8.27
CA ASN A 50 -11.80 18.83 8.34
C ASN A 50 -12.22 17.82 9.39
N PHE A 51 -11.42 16.76 9.56
CA PHE A 51 -11.71 15.65 10.46
C PHE A 51 -10.81 15.65 11.69
N GLU A 52 -9.91 16.64 11.78
CA GLU A 52 -8.91 16.84 12.83
C GLU A 52 -8.13 15.56 13.20
N ARG A 53 -7.87 14.70 12.21
CA ARG A 53 -7.21 13.41 12.41
C ARG A 53 -6.16 13.14 11.34
N VAL A 54 -5.23 12.26 11.67
CA VAL A 54 -4.27 11.71 10.71
C VAL A 54 -4.92 10.54 9.98
N GLU A 55 -4.83 10.58 8.65
CA GLU A 55 -5.38 9.59 7.73
C GLU A 55 -4.23 8.93 6.96
N VAL A 56 -4.41 7.66 6.58
CA VAL A 56 -3.45 6.92 5.76
C VAL A 56 -3.89 7.02 4.30
N ASP A 57 -3.23 7.90 3.53
CA ASP A 57 -3.51 8.08 2.10
C ASP A 57 -2.97 6.90 1.27
N THR A 58 -1.85 6.31 1.69
CA THR A 58 -1.25 5.15 1.03
C THR A 58 -0.72 4.19 2.07
N VAL A 59 -1.17 2.92 2.01
CA VAL A 59 -0.79 1.88 2.97
C VAL A 59 0.66 1.42 2.77
N CYS A 60 1.28 0.93 3.85
CA CYS A 60 2.62 0.35 3.76
C CYS A 60 2.57 -0.98 2.96
N PRO A 61 3.34 -1.12 1.85
CA PRO A 61 3.39 -2.37 1.10
C PRO A 61 4.01 -3.51 1.92
N ASN A 62 4.86 -3.16 2.89
CA ASN A 62 5.54 -4.11 3.77
C ASN A 62 4.77 -4.45 5.05
N SER A 63 3.54 -3.94 5.21
CA SER A 63 2.69 -4.29 6.35
C SER A 63 2.36 -5.78 6.35
N ASP A 64 2.21 -6.37 7.54
CA ASP A 64 1.85 -7.78 7.67
C ASP A 64 0.54 -8.11 6.97
N LYS A 65 -0.42 -7.16 6.98
CA LYS A 65 -1.69 -7.30 6.27
C LYS A 65 -1.49 -7.43 4.76
N MET A 66 -0.64 -6.58 4.16
CA MET A 66 -0.34 -6.65 2.74
C MET A 66 0.42 -7.92 2.39
N LYS A 67 1.44 -8.28 3.18
CA LYS A 67 2.19 -9.54 3.00
C LYS A 67 1.29 -10.78 3.10
N ARG A 68 0.37 -10.82 4.07
CA ARG A 68 -0.60 -11.93 4.20
C ARG A 68 -1.53 -12.01 3.00
N ARG A 69 -2.06 -10.87 2.54
CA ARG A 69 -2.92 -10.80 1.35
C ARG A 69 -2.17 -11.32 0.13
N GLU A 70 -0.92 -10.91 -0.04
CA GLU A 70 -0.08 -11.34 -1.16
C GLU A 70 0.19 -12.84 -1.10
N LYS A 71 0.56 -13.37 0.07
CA LYS A 71 0.72 -14.81 0.26
C LYS A 71 -0.54 -15.61 -0.07
N LEU A 72 -1.73 -15.09 0.27
CA LEU A 72 -3.00 -15.73 -0.08
C LEU A 72 -3.25 -15.72 -1.60
N ARG A 73 -2.88 -14.63 -2.29
CA ARG A 73 -2.97 -14.55 -3.74
C ARG A 73 -2.02 -15.54 -4.41
N CYS A 74 -0.74 -15.55 -4.02
CA CYS A 74 0.22 -16.51 -4.54
C CYS A 74 -0.25 -17.95 -4.34
N SER A 75 -0.71 -18.29 -3.13
CA SER A 75 -1.22 -19.64 -2.82
C SER A 75 -2.47 -20.01 -3.65
N LEU A 76 -3.35 -19.05 -3.95
CA LEU A 76 -4.48 -19.30 -4.84
C LEU A 76 -4.02 -19.54 -6.28
N ILE A 77 -3.10 -18.72 -6.78
CA ILE A 77 -2.53 -18.85 -8.14
C ILE A 77 -1.83 -20.20 -8.30
N GLU A 78 -1.04 -20.62 -7.30
CA GLU A 78 -0.39 -21.95 -7.28
C GLU A 78 -1.42 -23.08 -7.40
N LYS A 79 -2.52 -23.01 -6.62
CA LYS A 79 -3.60 -24.02 -6.69
C LYS A 79 -4.29 -24.04 -8.04
N LEU A 80 -4.57 -22.88 -8.62
CA LEU A 80 -5.18 -22.78 -9.95
C LEU A 80 -4.23 -23.32 -11.02
N THR A 81 -2.94 -23.04 -10.91
CA THR A 81 -1.91 -23.56 -11.80
C THR A 81 -1.85 -25.07 -11.75
N ASP A 82 -1.84 -25.66 -10.55
CA ASP A 82 -1.85 -27.12 -10.37
C ASP A 82 -3.09 -27.78 -11.01
N ILE A 83 -4.27 -27.15 -10.88
CA ILE A 83 -5.51 -27.62 -11.52
C ILE A 83 -5.39 -27.59 -13.06
N VAL A 84 -4.88 -26.48 -13.62
CA VAL A 84 -4.70 -26.33 -15.07
C VAL A 84 -3.68 -27.34 -15.60
N GLU A 85 -2.57 -27.53 -14.90
CA GLU A 85 -1.52 -28.47 -15.30
C GLU A 85 -2.01 -29.93 -15.28
N LYS A 86 -2.86 -30.30 -14.31
CA LYS A 86 -3.47 -31.64 -14.23
C LYS A 86 -4.59 -31.88 -15.23
N SER A 87 -5.12 -30.84 -15.88
CA SER A 87 -6.19 -30.98 -16.85
C SER A 87 -5.73 -31.65 -18.15
N LYS A 88 -6.65 -32.34 -18.84
CA LYS A 88 -6.41 -33.03 -20.12
C LYS A 88 -6.63 -32.12 -21.33
N VAL A 89 -6.22 -30.87 -21.23
CA VAL A 89 -6.24 -29.91 -22.35
C VAL A 89 -4.84 -29.79 -22.94
N ASP A 90 -4.74 -29.30 -24.17
CA ASP A 90 -3.46 -29.12 -24.85
C ASP A 90 -2.58 -28.07 -24.16
N ALA A 91 -1.27 -28.17 -24.41
CA ALA A 91 -0.29 -27.32 -23.77
C ALA A 91 -0.41 -25.84 -24.18
N ASP A 92 -0.89 -25.57 -25.40
CA ASP A 92 -1.04 -24.20 -25.91
C ASP A 92 -2.14 -23.48 -25.13
N PHE A 93 -3.25 -24.18 -24.86
CA PHE A 93 -4.34 -23.69 -24.03
C PHE A 93 -3.93 -23.47 -22.57
N LYS A 94 -3.15 -24.39 -21.97
CA LYS A 94 -2.60 -24.21 -20.61
C LYS A 94 -1.74 -22.95 -20.50
N ARG A 95 -0.80 -22.77 -21.43
CA ARG A 95 0.08 -21.57 -21.47
C ARG A 95 -0.72 -20.29 -21.63
N LYS A 96 -1.79 -20.31 -22.44
CA LYS A 96 -2.68 -19.16 -22.60
C LYS A 96 -3.40 -18.78 -21.30
N ILE A 97 -3.83 -19.75 -20.50
CA ILE A 97 -4.47 -19.49 -19.20
C ILE A 97 -3.47 -18.95 -18.19
N ILE A 98 -2.31 -19.60 -18.06
CA ILE A 98 -1.30 -19.24 -17.05
C ILE A 98 -0.74 -17.84 -17.31
N SER A 99 -0.51 -17.46 -18.57
CA SER A 99 0.01 -16.13 -18.91
C SER A 99 -0.91 -14.96 -18.52
N HIS A 100 -2.18 -15.22 -18.24
CA HIS A 100 -3.10 -14.19 -17.75
C HIS A 100 -2.90 -13.88 -16.25
N TRP A 101 -2.15 -14.71 -15.52
CA TRP A 101 -1.91 -14.53 -14.08
C TRP A 101 -0.65 -13.72 -13.76
N ASP A 102 0.31 -13.61 -14.69
CA ASP A 102 1.56 -12.85 -14.51
C ASP A 102 1.37 -11.32 -14.39
N TYR A 103 0.14 -10.82 -14.56
CA TYR A 103 -0.23 -9.40 -14.49
C TYR A 103 -0.84 -8.95 -13.15
N ILE A 104 -0.93 -9.83 -12.15
CA ILE A 104 -1.56 -9.58 -10.83
C ILE A 104 -0.50 -9.51 -9.74
#